data_AF-V9G5R5-F1
#
_entry.id   AF-V9G5R5-F1
#
_cell.length_a   1.000
_cell.length_b   1.000
_cell.length_c   1.000
_cell.angle_alpha   90.00
_cell.angle_beta   90.00
_cell.angle_gamma   90.00
#
_symmetry.space_group_name_H-M   'P 1'
#
loop_
_entity.id
_entity.type
_entity.pdbx_description
1 polymer ?
#
loop_
_entity_poly.entity_id
_entity_poly.type
_entity_poly.pdbx_seq_one_letter_code
_entity_poly.pdbx_strand_id
1 'polypeptide(L)' 'MFESVQKIKSLAALDLRVYPGHSYGAEPGQAISKLHDLNIYFQLNSRKHFVDFRMRPNQKSVFNFQ' A
#
# COMPACT_ATOMS: atom_id res chain seq x y z
N MET A 1 -8.22 -7.06 2.18
CA MET A 1 -7.07 -6.18 1.88
C MET A 1 -5.76 -6.75 2.42
N PHE A 2 -5.57 -6.99 3.74
CA PHE A 2 -4.31 -7.51 4.29
C PHE A 2 -3.76 -8.73 3.53
N GLU A 3 -4.57 -9.78 3.40
CA GLU A 3 -4.16 -11.01 2.69
C GLU A 3 -3.81 -10.75 1.21
N SER A 4 -4.55 -9.86 0.55
CA SER A 4 -4.25 -9.46 -0.83
C SER A 4 -2.89 -8.77 -0.92
N VAL A 5 -2.57 -7.87 0.01
CA VAL A 5 -1.26 -7.18 0.07
C VAL A 5 -0.14 -8.18 0.33
N GLN A 6 -0.31 -9.11 1.28
CA GLN A 6 0.72 -10.13 1.55
C GLN A 6 0.93 -11.06 0.35
N LYS A 7 -0.16 -11.47 -0.33
CA LYS A 7 -0.07 -12.28 -1.55
C LYS A 7 0.65 -11.54 -2.69
N ILE A 8 0.40 -10.25 -2.87
CA ILE A 8 1.11 -9.44 -3.88
C ILE A 8 2.60 -9.37 -3.51
N LYS A 9 2.93 -9.06 -2.26
CA LYS A 9 4.32 -9.01 -1.78
C LYS A 9 5.08 -10.33 -2.00
N SER A 10 4.42 -11.48 -1.83
CA SER A 10 5.07 -12.78 -2.00
C SER A 10 5.27 -13.20 -3.47
N LEU A 11 4.49 -12.63 -4.39
CA LEU A 11 4.47 -13.05 -5.79
C LEU A 11 5.14 -12.04 -6.75
N ALA A 12 5.16 -10.76 -6.40
CA ALA A 12 5.64 -9.71 -7.29
C ALA A 12 7.17 -9.61 -7.28
N ALA A 13 7.77 -9.57 -8.46
CA ALA A 13 9.17 -9.18 -8.63
C ALA A 13 9.35 -7.70 -8.27
N LEU A 14 10.51 -7.32 -7.72
CA LEU A 14 10.74 -5.96 -7.21
C LEU A 14 10.73 -4.86 -8.28
N ASP A 15 10.93 -5.22 -9.55
CA ASP A 15 10.89 -4.34 -10.72
C ASP A 15 9.50 -4.25 -11.38
N LEU A 16 8.51 -5.03 -10.89
CA LEU A 16 7.14 -5.02 -11.38
C LEU A 16 6.53 -3.62 -11.28
N ARG A 17 5.90 -3.16 -12.36
CA ARG A 17 5.33 -1.81 -12.48
C ARG A 17 3.91 -1.76 -11.91
N VAL A 18 3.65 -0.80 -11.03
CA VAL A 18 2.35 -0.62 -10.38
C VAL A 18 1.60 0.56 -11.00
N TYR A 19 0.41 0.30 -11.52
CA TYR A 19 -0.50 1.32 -12.07
C TYR A 19 -1.74 1.43 -11.18
N PRO A 20 -1.73 2.32 -10.17
CA PRO A 20 -2.86 2.48 -9.26
C PRO A 20 -4.01 3.27 -9.93
N GLY A 21 -5.24 3.06 -9.47
CA GLY A 21 -6.40 3.83 -9.95
C GLY A 21 -6.46 5.27 -9.43
N HIS A 22 -5.67 5.61 -8.41
CA HIS A 22 -5.59 6.94 -7.78
C HIS A 22 -4.18 7.17 -7.23
N SER A 23 -3.72 8.42 -7.15
CA SER A 23 -2.43 8.78 -6.55
C SER A 23 -2.52 9.95 -5.56
N TYR A 24 -1.50 10.11 -4.73
CA TYR A 24 -1.28 11.25 -3.82
C TYR A 24 0.08 11.92 -4.08
N GLY A 25 0.50 11.97 -5.35
CA GLY A 25 1.71 12.69 -5.78
C GLY A 25 2.85 11.82 -6.31
N ALA A 26 2.69 10.50 -6.37
CA ALA A 26 3.63 9.63 -7.08
C ALA A 26 3.07 9.27 -8.47
N GLU A 27 3.88 9.38 -9.51
CA GLU A 27 3.46 9.03 -10.88
C GLU A 27 3.14 7.52 -11.00
N PRO A 28 2.06 7.11 -11.69
CA PRO A 28 1.80 5.71 -12.01
C PRO A 28 2.97 5.03 -12.73
N GLY A 29 3.09 3.70 -12.60
CA GLY A 29 4.16 2.92 -13.23
C GLY A 29 5.47 2.89 -12.44
N GLN A 30 5.48 3.26 -11.16
CA GLN A 30 6.65 3.01 -10.30
C GLN A 30 6.87 1.50 -10.10
N ALA A 31 8.13 1.13 -9.84
CA ALA A 31 8.47 -0.23 -9.43
C ALA A 31 7.86 -0.54 -8.06
N ILE A 32 7.40 -1.77 -7.85
CA ILE A 32 6.78 -2.20 -6.60
C ILE A 32 7.74 -2.12 -5.41
N SER A 33 9.06 -2.19 -5.65
CA SER A 33 10.09 -1.93 -4.63
C SER A 33 9.84 -0.62 -3.87
N LYS A 34 9.37 0.44 -4.55
CA LYS A 34 9.00 1.71 -3.90
C LYS A 34 7.89 1.54 -2.86
N LEU A 35 6.98 0.58 -3.04
CA LEU A 35 5.94 0.30 -2.05
C LEU A 35 6.53 -0.38 -0.80
N HIS A 36 7.55 -1.22 -0.94
CA HIS A 36 8.23 -1.79 0.23
C HIS A 36 8.87 -0.70 1.10
N ASP A 37 9.44 0.33 0.47
CA ASP A 37 10.12 1.42 1.17
C ASP A 37 9.16 2.48 1.72
N LEU A 38 8.11 2.83 0.97
CA LEU A 38 7.30 4.02 1.23
C LEU A 38 5.85 3.73 1.65
N ASN A 39 5.32 2.53 1.39
CA ASN A 39 3.93 2.22 1.67
C ASN A 39 3.78 1.53 3.04
N ILE A 40 3.13 2.20 3.99
CA ILE A 40 2.91 1.67 5.35
C ILE A 40 2.21 0.31 5.36
N TYR A 41 1.28 0.03 4.43
CA TYR A 41 0.61 -1.27 4.36
C TYR A 41 1.55 -2.40 3.94
N PHE A 42 2.62 -2.11 3.20
CA PHE A 42 3.65 -3.08 2.84
C PHE A 42 4.59 -3.39 4.01
N GLN A 43 4.74 -2.46 4.95
CA GLN A 43 5.59 -2.62 6.13
C GLN A 43 4.88 -3.35 7.29
N LEU A 44 3.55 -3.46 7.26
CA LEU A 44 2.78 -4.16 8.29
C LEU A 44 2.67 -5.66 7.99
N ASN A 45 3.38 -6.49 8.76
CA ASN A 45 3.35 -7.95 8.65
C ASN A 45 2.36 -8.62 9.61
N SER A 46 1.90 -7.90 10.64
CA SER A 46 0.86 -8.38 11.55
C SER A 46 -0.53 -7.99 11.03
N ARG A 47 -1.42 -8.98 10.90
CA ARG A 47 -2.83 -8.73 10.57
C ARG A 47 -3.47 -7.77 11.56
N LYS A 48 -3.18 -7.92 12.85
CA LYS A 48 -3.71 -7.04 13.90
C LYS A 48 -3.25 -5.59 13.69
N HIS A 49 -1.94 -5.36 13.53
CA HIS A 49 -1.42 -4.00 13.32
C HIS A 49 -1.97 -3.37 12.03
N PHE A 50 -2.13 -4.16 10.97
CA PHE A 50 -2.75 -3.70 9.74
C PHE A 50 -4.19 -3.23 9.96
N VAL A 51 -5.01 -4.03 10.64
CA VAL A 51 -6.41 -3.70 10.89
C VAL A 51 -6.52 -2.49 11.82
N ASP A 52 -5.75 -2.48 12.92
CA ASP A 52 -5.76 -1.37 13.88
C ASP A 52 -5.36 -0.06 13.21
N PHE A 53 -4.29 -0.05 12.40
CA PHE A 53 -3.86 1.15 11.68
C PHE A 53 -4.91 1.61 10.65
N ARG A 54 -5.45 0.66 9.87
CA ARG A 54 -6.46 0.96 8.84
C ARG A 54 -7.78 1.45 9.42
N MET A 55 -8.16 0.99 10.62
CA MET A 55 -9.42 1.31 11.27
C MET A 55 -9.27 2.36 12.38
N ARG A 56 -8.08 2.95 12.54
CA ARG A 56 -7.83 3.95 13.58
C ARG A 56 -8.84 5.12 13.49
N PRO A 57 -9.31 5.66 14.61
CA PRO A 57 -10.24 6.78 14.60
C PRO A 57 -9.59 8.06 14.02
N ASN A 58 -10.42 9.05 13.69
CA ASN A 58 -10.00 10.40 13.25
C ASN A 58 -9.17 10.43 11.95
N GLN A 59 -9.41 9.51 11.02
CA GLN A 59 -8.83 9.58 9.68
C GLN A 59 -9.52 10.69 8.87
N LYS A 60 -8.83 11.83 8.73
CA LYS A 60 -9.28 12.93 7.87
C LYS A 60 -8.72 12.76 6.46
N SER A 61 -9.48 13.19 5.45
CA SER A 61 -9.04 13.28 4.05
C SER A 61 -8.59 11.96 3.39
N VAL A 62 -9.15 10.82 3.81
CA VAL A 62 -8.78 9.47 3.33
C VAL A 62 -9.07 9.23 1.84
N PHE A 63 -9.87 10.11 1.23
CA PHE A 63 -10.28 10.06 -0.17
C PHE A 63 -9.90 11.30 -0.98
N ASN A 64 -8.92 12.08 -0.52
CA ASN A 64 -8.44 13.27 -1.23
C ASN A 64 -7.44 12.92 -2.35
N PHE A 65 -7.86 12.02 -3.24
CA PHE A 65 -7.03 11.53 -4.35
C PHE A 65 -6.79 12.62 -5.41
N GLN A 66 -5.66 12.53 -6.12
CA GLN A 66 -5.41 13.23 -7.39
C GLN A 66 -5.70 12.30 -8.57
#